data_AF-A0A2H0SIX4-F1
#
_entry.id   AF-A0A2H0SIX4-F1
#
_cell.length_a   1.000
_cell.length_b   1.000
_cell.length_c   1.000
_cell.angle_alpha   90.00
_cell.angle_beta   90.00
_cell.angle_gamma   90.00
#
_symmetry.space_group_name_H-M   'P 1'
#
loop_
_entity.id
_entity.type
_entity.pdbx_description
1 polymer ?
#
loop_
_entity_poly.entity_id
_entity_poly.type
_entity_poly.pdbx_seq_one_letter_code
_entity_poly.pdbx_strand_id
1 'polypeptide(L)'
;MPYVITCGDEGVQINEGTRLGVVGAGFKVPHFSRIVTSLKKLFDKDIRIAANEENLWIKQQLELATWEQTNASAQQQTEALADQQELLYAGYLPFADPRELKHGIKGHMVRPREVHIATKIAFTLGGGEQTYHLGQYLVSAEWVSSLKPTEAKEALQVQVNFYQSIAGDNRLAFAFEEAGELDTKTVDKNRQVLYKLGYTPSE
;
A
#
# COMPACT_ATOMS: atom_id res chain seq x y z
N MET A 1 -8.81 15.73 -0.99
CA MET A 1 -7.83 15.17 -0.02
C MET A 1 -6.63 14.64 -0.80
N PRO A 2 -5.37 14.83 -0.37
CA PRO A 2 -4.22 14.28 -1.07
C PRO A 2 -4.13 12.76 -0.95
N TYR A 3 -3.66 12.09 -1.99
CA TYR A 3 -3.35 10.66 -1.98
C TYR A 3 -1.90 10.41 -1.63
N VAL A 4 -1.62 9.38 -0.83
CA VAL A 4 -0.27 8.97 -0.46
C VAL A 4 -0.09 7.45 -0.58
N ILE A 5 0.89 7.04 -1.38
CA ILE A 5 1.36 5.66 -1.44
C ILE A 5 2.24 5.39 -0.22
N THR A 6 1.96 4.31 0.49
CA THR A 6 2.73 3.82 1.64
C THR A 6 2.86 2.31 1.58
N CYS A 7 3.70 1.71 2.43
CA CYS A 7 3.61 0.27 2.67
C CYS A 7 2.19 -0.10 3.11
N GLY A 8 1.67 -1.24 2.64
CA GLY A 8 0.37 -1.77 3.09
C GLY A 8 0.38 -2.41 4.49
N ASP A 9 1.40 -2.16 5.30
CA ASP A 9 1.52 -2.60 6.70
C ASP A 9 0.35 -2.10 7.55
N GLU A 10 -0.21 -2.96 8.39
CA GLU A 10 -1.38 -2.67 9.21
C GLU A 10 -1.16 -1.56 10.25
N GLY A 11 0.10 -1.30 10.59
CA GLY A 11 0.50 -0.27 11.53
C GLY A 11 0.59 1.12 10.92
N VAL A 12 0.57 1.28 9.60
CA VAL A 12 0.63 2.60 8.96
C VAL A 12 -0.74 3.26 9.07
N GLN A 13 -0.83 4.35 9.83
CA GLN A 13 -2.03 5.17 9.91
C GLN A 13 -1.78 6.55 9.28
N ILE A 14 -2.68 6.95 8.38
CA ILE A 14 -2.71 8.29 7.78
C ILE A 14 -3.89 9.06 8.39
N ASN A 15 -3.58 10.10 9.16
CA ASN A 15 -4.55 10.96 9.82
C ASN A 15 -5.03 12.10 8.90
N GLU A 16 -4.17 12.56 8.00
CA GLU A 16 -4.53 13.54 6.96
C GLU A 16 -4.01 13.06 5.61
N GLY A 17 -4.92 12.97 4.64
CA GLY A 17 -4.69 12.33 3.34
C GLY A 17 -5.44 11.00 3.22
N THR A 18 -5.30 10.37 2.05
CA THR A 18 -5.92 9.08 1.74
C THR A 18 -4.84 8.09 1.33
N ARG A 19 -4.77 6.97 2.04
CA ARG A 19 -3.71 5.98 1.89
C ARG A 19 -3.98 5.04 0.72
N LEU A 20 -2.97 4.86 -0.13
CA LEU A 20 -2.90 3.83 -1.16
C LEU A 20 -1.84 2.81 -0.71
N GLY A 21 -2.27 1.65 -0.23
CA GLY A 21 -1.37 0.62 0.30
C GLY A 21 -0.68 -0.15 -0.83
N VAL A 22 0.64 -0.14 -0.88
CA VAL A 22 1.43 -0.99 -1.78
C VAL A 22 2.64 -1.49 -1.00
N VAL A 23 2.92 -2.79 -0.99
CA VAL A 23 4.05 -3.34 -0.21
C VAL A 23 5.35 -2.57 -0.50
N GLY A 24 6.09 -2.19 0.55
CA GLY A 24 7.33 -1.42 0.38
C GLY A 24 7.15 -0.05 -0.28
N ALA A 25 5.94 0.52 -0.25
CA ALA A 25 5.56 1.70 -1.03
C ALA A 25 5.81 1.54 -2.55
N GLY A 26 5.84 0.31 -3.06
CA GLY A 26 6.11 0.00 -4.46
C GLY A 26 7.54 -0.40 -4.79
N PHE A 27 8.48 -0.34 -3.82
CA PHE A 27 9.86 -0.75 -4.06
C PHE A 27 9.95 -2.19 -4.54
N LYS A 28 10.57 -2.43 -5.70
CA LYS A 28 10.67 -3.75 -6.36
C LYS A 28 9.33 -4.47 -6.59
N VAL A 29 8.20 -3.75 -6.58
CA VAL A 29 6.91 -4.33 -6.99
C VAL A 29 6.85 -4.36 -8.53
N PRO A 30 6.54 -5.51 -9.16
CA PRO A 30 6.42 -5.58 -10.61
C PRO A 30 5.40 -4.58 -11.15
N HIS A 31 5.71 -4.00 -12.31
CA HIS A 31 4.82 -3.07 -13.02
C HIS A 31 4.43 -1.80 -12.25
N PHE A 32 5.15 -1.44 -11.18
CA PHE A 32 4.80 -0.30 -10.33
C PHE A 32 4.65 1.03 -11.08
N SER A 33 5.49 1.31 -12.09
CA SER A 33 5.33 2.50 -12.95
C SER A 33 3.99 2.56 -13.68
N ARG A 34 3.46 1.40 -14.09
CA ARG A 34 2.14 1.32 -14.73
C ARG A 34 1.02 1.52 -13.72
N ILE A 35 1.19 0.96 -12.52
CA ILE A 35 0.28 1.18 -11.39
C ILE A 35 0.19 2.68 -11.08
N VAL A 36 1.32 3.36 -10.91
CA VAL A 36 1.37 4.81 -10.67
C VAL A 36 0.71 5.58 -11.80
N THR A 37 1.02 5.25 -13.06
CA THR A 37 0.41 5.90 -14.22
C THR A 37 -1.12 5.75 -14.22
N SER A 38 -1.63 4.56 -13.89
CA SER A 38 -3.06 4.29 -13.78
C SER A 38 -3.69 5.05 -12.61
N LEU A 39 -3.06 5.07 -11.44
CA LEU A 39 -3.56 5.80 -10.28
C LEU A 39 -3.63 7.31 -10.55
N LYS A 40 -2.58 7.91 -11.14
CA LYS A 40 -2.57 9.32 -11.54
C LYS A 40 -3.72 9.66 -12.49
N LYS A 41 -4.01 8.79 -13.46
CA LYS A 41 -5.13 8.96 -14.40
C LYS A 41 -6.49 8.81 -13.74
N LEU A 42 -6.64 7.87 -12.80
CA LEU A 42 -7.91 7.60 -12.13
C LEU A 42 -8.32 8.76 -11.22
N PHE A 43 -7.37 9.31 -10.47
CA PHE A 43 -7.66 10.35 -9.50
C PHE A 43 -7.46 11.77 -10.03
N ASP A 44 -6.84 11.92 -11.20
CA ASP A 44 -6.47 13.21 -11.82
C ASP A 44 -5.76 14.16 -10.84
N LYS A 45 -4.83 13.59 -10.06
CA LYS A 45 -4.16 14.25 -8.94
C LYS A 45 -2.70 13.86 -8.90
N ASP A 46 -1.89 14.78 -8.39
CA ASP A 46 -0.55 14.47 -7.92
C ASP A 46 -0.62 13.47 -6.76
N ILE A 47 0.17 12.41 -6.86
CA ILE A 47 0.23 11.36 -5.84
C ILE A 47 1.51 11.55 -5.01
N ARG A 48 1.35 11.47 -3.69
CA ARG A 48 2.46 11.50 -2.74
C ARG A 48 2.94 10.09 -2.48
N ILE A 49 4.14 9.95 -1.95
CA ILE A 49 4.67 8.68 -1.45
C ILE A 49 5.41 8.92 -0.14
N ALA A 50 5.25 8.01 0.83
CA ALA A 50 5.93 8.10 2.11
C ALA A 50 6.54 6.76 2.50
N ALA A 51 7.73 6.83 3.11
CA ALA A 51 8.37 5.71 3.75
C ALA A 51 7.78 5.50 5.15
N ASN A 52 7.94 4.31 5.71
CA ASN A 52 7.55 3.99 7.08
C ASN A 52 8.64 3.26 7.84
N GLU A 53 8.60 3.38 9.15
CA GLU A 53 9.47 2.67 10.06
C GLU A 53 9.19 1.17 10.08
N GLU A 54 10.25 0.37 10.28
CA GLU A 54 10.21 -1.10 10.29
C GLU A 54 9.56 -1.71 9.03
N ASN A 55 9.93 -1.18 7.86
CA ASN A 55 9.48 -1.74 6.59
C ASN A 55 10.11 -3.11 6.31
N LEU A 56 9.41 -4.17 6.68
CA LEU A 56 9.90 -5.55 6.56
C LEU A 56 10.16 -5.97 5.10
N TRP A 57 9.40 -5.45 4.15
CA TRP A 57 9.62 -5.74 2.72
C TRP A 57 11.00 -5.24 2.27
N ILE A 58 11.33 -3.99 2.56
CA ILE A 58 12.64 -3.41 2.22
C ILE A 58 13.77 -4.15 2.94
N LYS A 59 13.57 -4.51 4.22
CA LYS A 59 14.53 -5.32 4.97
C LYS A 59 14.86 -6.63 4.26
N GLN A 60 13.84 -7.36 3.80
CA GLN A 60 14.03 -8.63 3.10
C GLN A 60 14.60 -8.45 1.70
N GLN A 61 14.09 -7.50 0.93
CA GLN A 61 14.53 -7.26 -0.46
C GLN A 61 15.97 -6.76 -0.60
N LEU A 62 16.54 -6.22 0.48
CA LEU A 62 17.91 -5.72 0.56
C LEU A 62 18.78 -6.53 1.54
N GLU A 63 18.24 -7.61 2.12
CA GLU A 63 18.95 -8.49 3.06
C GLU A 63 19.61 -7.72 4.24
N LEU A 64 18.92 -6.69 4.75
CA LEU A 64 19.48 -5.80 5.76
C LEU A 64 19.48 -6.46 7.14
N ALA A 65 20.55 -6.27 7.91
CA ALA A 65 20.71 -6.93 9.21
C ALA A 65 19.91 -6.24 10.32
N THR A 66 19.94 -4.90 10.39
CA THR A 66 19.34 -4.14 11.49
C THR A 66 18.14 -3.29 11.05
N TRP A 67 17.30 -2.91 12.01
CA TRP A 67 16.19 -1.99 11.76
C TRP A 67 16.67 -0.57 11.47
N GLU A 68 17.80 -0.13 12.04
CA GLU A 68 18.42 1.15 11.70
C GLU A 68 18.78 1.23 10.20
N GLN A 69 19.46 0.20 9.68
CA GLN A 69 19.78 0.09 8.26
C GLN A 69 18.52 0.06 7.39
N THR A 70 17.50 -0.69 7.86
CA THR A 70 16.19 -0.79 7.18
C THR A 70 15.52 0.56 7.10
N ASN A 71 15.48 1.33 8.19
CA ASN A 71 14.83 2.63 8.26
C ASN A 71 15.53 3.68 7.38
N ALA A 72 16.85 3.68 7.36
CA ALA A 72 17.63 4.55 6.47
C ALA A 72 17.39 4.18 4.99
N SER A 73 17.45 2.88 4.68
CA SER A 73 17.24 2.38 3.32
C SER A 73 15.79 2.61 2.87
N ALA A 74 14.81 2.47 3.74
CA ALA A 74 13.41 2.70 3.41
C ALA A 74 13.17 4.14 2.95
N GLN A 75 13.74 5.11 3.65
CA GLN A 75 13.67 6.52 3.24
C GLN A 75 14.35 6.75 1.89
N GLN A 76 15.60 6.30 1.74
CA GLN A 76 16.37 6.50 0.52
C GLN A 76 15.71 5.85 -0.71
N GLN A 77 15.30 4.58 -0.60
CA GLN A 77 14.71 3.86 -1.73
C GLN A 77 13.32 4.41 -2.09
N THR A 78 12.54 4.86 -1.10
CA THR A 78 11.23 5.45 -1.36
C THR A 78 11.35 6.83 -2.01
N GLU A 79 12.31 7.66 -1.57
CA GLU A 79 12.59 8.96 -2.17
C GLU A 79 13.10 8.81 -3.61
N ALA A 80 14.06 7.92 -3.86
CA ALA A 80 14.53 7.63 -5.21
C ALA A 80 13.42 7.09 -6.12
N LEU A 81 12.52 6.25 -5.59
CA LEU A 81 11.36 5.77 -6.32
C LEU A 81 10.38 6.91 -6.61
N ALA A 82 10.22 7.87 -5.68
CA ALA A 82 9.40 9.05 -5.90
C ALA A 82 9.89 9.84 -7.11
N ASP A 83 11.20 10.11 -7.18
CA ASP A 83 11.81 10.81 -8.31
C ASP A 83 11.62 10.05 -9.62
N GLN A 84 11.84 8.73 -9.61
CA GLN A 84 11.70 7.88 -10.80
C GLN A 84 10.25 7.86 -11.36
N GLN A 85 9.25 7.95 -10.48
CA GLN A 85 7.83 7.86 -10.85
C GLN A 85 7.13 9.23 -10.89
N GLU A 86 7.89 10.32 -10.75
CA GLU A 86 7.39 11.69 -10.67
C GLU A 86 6.30 11.85 -9.58
N LEU A 87 6.54 11.26 -8.41
CA LEU A 87 5.68 11.36 -7.23
C LEU A 87 6.25 12.39 -6.27
N LEU A 88 5.40 12.92 -5.39
CA LEU A 88 5.83 13.85 -4.35
C LEU A 88 6.24 13.10 -3.08
N TYR A 89 7.54 13.05 -2.77
CA TYR A 89 8.00 12.42 -1.53
C TYR A 89 7.55 13.22 -0.30
N ALA A 90 6.64 12.64 0.49
CA ALA A 90 6.06 13.28 1.66
C ALA A 90 6.98 13.20 2.89
N GLY A 91 7.73 12.11 3.04
CA GLY A 91 8.66 11.90 4.14
C GLY A 91 8.53 10.51 4.76
N TYR A 92 8.73 10.44 6.07
CA TYR A 92 8.88 9.20 6.82
C TYR A 92 7.92 9.12 8.00
N LEU A 93 7.23 7.99 8.13
CA LEU A 93 6.23 7.69 9.17
C LEU A 93 6.89 6.92 10.33
N PRO A 94 7.08 7.54 11.51
CA PRO A 94 7.77 6.93 12.64
C PRO A 94 6.82 6.20 13.62
N PHE A 95 7.37 5.38 14.52
CA PHE A 95 6.66 4.96 15.74
C PHE A 95 6.68 6.09 16.79
N ALA A 96 5.81 7.06 16.62
CA ALA A 96 5.61 8.20 17.52
C ALA A 96 4.20 8.76 17.34
N ASP A 97 3.88 9.89 18.00
CA ASP A 97 2.65 10.63 17.73
C ASP A 97 2.56 11.05 16.24
N PRO A 98 1.33 11.22 15.69
CA PRO A 98 1.13 11.58 14.30
C PRO A 98 1.94 12.81 13.90
N ARG A 99 2.81 12.67 12.91
CA ARG A 99 3.69 13.74 12.45
C ARG A 99 3.16 14.37 11.17
N GLU A 100 3.18 15.70 11.12
CA GLU A 100 3.01 16.43 9.87
C GLU A 100 4.23 16.21 8.98
N LEU A 101 3.97 15.65 7.80
CA LEU A 101 4.94 15.44 6.74
C LEU A 101 4.79 16.55 5.69
N LYS A 102 5.44 16.39 4.53
CA LYS A 102 5.26 17.33 3.40
C LYS A 102 3.95 17.08 2.66
N HIS A 103 3.56 18.05 1.85
CA HIS A 103 2.49 17.94 0.85
C HIS A 103 1.09 17.59 1.41
N GLY A 104 0.82 18.01 2.66
CA GLY A 104 -0.50 17.86 3.30
C GLY A 104 -0.78 16.45 3.81
N ILE A 105 0.27 15.68 4.14
CA ILE A 105 0.15 14.34 4.72
C ILE A 105 0.50 14.39 6.21
N LYS A 106 -0.31 13.72 7.03
CA LYS A 106 -0.04 13.48 8.46
C LYS A 106 -0.26 12.01 8.79
N GLY A 107 0.67 11.40 9.50
CA GLY A 107 0.56 9.99 9.86
C GLY A 107 1.70 9.49 10.74
N HIS A 108 1.64 8.20 11.09
CA HIS A 108 2.60 7.51 11.93
C HIS A 108 2.41 5.98 11.88
N MET A 109 3.26 5.27 12.60
CA MET A 109 3.12 3.84 12.90
C MET A 109 2.45 3.64 14.26
N VAL A 110 1.42 2.77 14.33
CA VAL A 110 0.62 2.57 15.56
C VAL A 110 0.64 1.15 16.13
N ARG A 111 1.18 0.17 15.40
CA ARG A 111 1.38 -1.18 15.96
C ARG A 111 2.57 -1.22 16.92
N PRO A 112 2.68 -2.20 17.82
CA PRO A 112 3.93 -2.44 18.53
C PRO A 112 5.08 -2.74 17.56
N ARG A 113 6.29 -2.30 17.91
CA ARG A 113 7.50 -2.61 17.16
C ARG A 113 7.69 -4.12 17.03
N GLU A 114 8.17 -4.56 15.88
CA GLU A 114 8.48 -5.96 15.56
C GLU A 114 7.30 -6.96 15.63
N VAL A 115 6.08 -6.48 15.91
CA VAL A 115 4.89 -7.33 15.99
C VAL A 115 3.97 -7.03 14.80
N HIS A 116 3.53 -8.08 14.12
CA HIS A 116 2.44 -8.01 13.15
C HIS A 116 1.21 -8.74 13.68
N ILE A 117 0.03 -8.13 13.51
CA ILE A 117 -1.24 -8.64 14.06
C ILE A 117 -2.38 -8.73 13.03
N ALA A 118 -2.05 -8.56 11.75
CA ALA A 118 -3.06 -8.58 10.72
C ALA A 118 -3.68 -9.97 10.53
N THR A 119 -5.01 -10.01 10.37
CA THR A 119 -5.79 -11.24 10.14
C THR A 119 -6.41 -11.30 8.75
N LYS A 120 -6.31 -10.21 7.98
CA LYS A 120 -6.86 -10.09 6.63
C LYS A 120 -6.05 -9.15 5.74
N ILE A 121 -6.29 -9.24 4.45
CA ILE A 121 -5.86 -8.28 3.42
C ILE A 121 -7.10 -7.56 2.90
N ALA A 122 -7.13 -6.24 3.03
CA ALA A 122 -8.15 -5.36 2.48
C ALA A 122 -7.68 -4.81 1.13
N PHE A 123 -8.43 -5.12 0.06
CA PHE A 123 -8.22 -4.53 -1.25
C PHE A 123 -9.07 -3.26 -1.39
N THR A 124 -8.45 -2.12 -1.63
CA THR A 124 -9.19 -0.87 -1.84
C THR A 124 -9.56 -0.73 -3.32
N LEU A 125 -10.85 -0.50 -3.56
CA LEU A 125 -11.46 -0.40 -4.89
C LEU A 125 -12.08 0.97 -5.14
N GLY A 126 -12.50 1.65 -4.07
CA GLY A 126 -13.23 2.92 -4.13
C GLY A 126 -12.36 4.17 -4.11
N GLY A 127 -11.05 4.07 -3.86
CA GLY A 127 -10.16 5.23 -3.82
C GLY A 127 -9.38 5.37 -2.52
N GLY A 128 -8.65 4.31 -2.15
CA GLY A 128 -7.80 4.22 -0.96
C GLY A 128 -8.54 3.85 0.32
N GLU A 129 -7.80 3.77 1.42
CA GLU A 129 -8.32 3.48 2.76
C GLU A 129 -9.19 4.64 3.25
N GLN A 130 -10.48 4.36 3.48
CA GLN A 130 -11.44 5.36 3.98
C GLN A 130 -11.50 5.39 5.50
N THR A 131 -11.28 4.23 6.13
CA THR A 131 -11.27 4.07 7.58
C THR A 131 -10.09 3.21 7.96
N TYR A 132 -9.25 3.74 8.83
CA TYR A 132 -8.10 2.99 9.33
C TYR A 132 -8.57 1.81 10.20
N HIS A 133 -8.02 0.63 9.92
CA HIS A 133 -8.24 -0.56 10.73
C HIS A 133 -6.90 -1.20 11.11
N LEU A 134 -6.58 -1.18 12.40
CA LEU A 134 -5.50 -1.99 12.93
C LEU A 134 -5.88 -3.48 12.78
N GLY A 135 -4.98 -4.29 12.22
CA GLY A 135 -5.21 -5.72 11.98
C GLY A 135 -5.60 -6.09 10.54
N GLN A 136 -5.47 -5.17 9.58
CA GLN A 136 -5.54 -5.51 8.16
C GLN A 136 -4.33 -4.97 7.40
N TYR A 137 -3.77 -5.82 6.54
CA TYR A 137 -2.89 -5.32 5.48
C TYR A 137 -3.72 -4.65 4.40
N LEU A 138 -3.16 -3.61 3.79
CA LEU A 138 -3.84 -2.84 2.76
C LEU A 138 -3.19 -3.05 1.39
N VAL A 139 -4.01 -3.31 0.36
CA VAL A 139 -3.56 -3.40 -1.04
C VAL A 139 -4.46 -2.53 -1.91
N SER A 140 -3.91 -1.45 -2.45
CA SER A 140 -4.55 -0.61 -3.45
C SER A 140 -4.78 -1.40 -4.73
N ALA A 141 -6.04 -1.51 -5.15
CA ALA A 141 -6.48 -2.30 -6.30
C ALA A 141 -7.41 -1.52 -7.24
N GLU A 142 -7.46 -0.19 -7.12
CA GLU A 142 -8.25 0.71 -7.98
C GLU A 142 -7.81 0.69 -9.45
N TRP A 143 -6.59 0.27 -9.70
CA TRP A 143 -5.93 0.29 -11.00
C TRP A 143 -6.07 -1.02 -11.78
N VAL A 144 -6.54 -2.11 -11.15
CA VAL A 144 -6.39 -3.48 -11.69
C VAL A 144 -7.08 -3.69 -13.03
N SER A 145 -8.21 -3.01 -13.27
CA SER A 145 -8.92 -3.08 -14.55
C SER A 145 -8.28 -2.27 -15.67
N SER A 146 -7.31 -1.40 -15.35
CA SER A 146 -6.59 -0.58 -16.31
C SER A 146 -5.33 -1.26 -16.87
N LEU A 147 -4.91 -2.38 -16.29
CA LEU A 147 -3.71 -3.13 -16.70
C LEU A 147 -4.10 -4.45 -17.39
N LYS A 148 -3.12 -5.09 -18.04
CA LYS A 148 -3.31 -6.45 -18.54
C LYS A 148 -3.52 -7.40 -17.36
N PRO A 149 -4.39 -8.42 -17.47
CA PRO A 149 -4.65 -9.36 -16.38
C PRO A 149 -3.40 -10.03 -15.82
N THR A 150 -2.40 -10.34 -16.65
CA THR A 150 -1.12 -10.92 -16.22
C THR A 150 -0.29 -9.94 -15.38
N GLU A 151 -0.17 -8.70 -15.83
CA GLU A 151 0.55 -7.63 -15.11
C GLU A 151 -0.10 -7.34 -13.76
N ALA A 152 -1.44 -7.25 -13.73
CA ALA A 152 -2.19 -7.07 -12.50
C ALA A 152 -2.03 -8.26 -11.54
N LYS A 153 -2.09 -9.49 -12.06
CA LYS A 153 -1.90 -10.70 -11.26
C LYS A 153 -0.51 -10.74 -10.64
N GLU A 154 0.54 -10.48 -11.41
CA GLU A 154 1.93 -10.50 -10.92
C GLU A 154 2.12 -9.49 -9.79
N ALA A 155 1.67 -8.24 -9.97
CA ALA A 155 1.81 -7.20 -8.97
C ALA A 155 0.99 -7.46 -7.68
N LEU A 156 -0.23 -7.97 -7.80
CA LEU A 156 -1.05 -8.33 -6.64
C LEU A 156 -0.51 -9.56 -5.92
N GLN A 157 -0.11 -10.59 -6.66
CA GLN A 157 0.32 -11.87 -6.08
C GLN A 157 1.60 -11.71 -5.26
N VAL A 158 2.54 -10.87 -5.71
CA VAL A 158 3.75 -10.57 -4.92
C VAL A 158 3.40 -9.98 -3.56
N GLN A 159 2.44 -9.04 -3.53
CA GLN A 159 1.99 -8.40 -2.29
C GLN A 159 1.26 -9.39 -1.38
N VAL A 160 0.32 -10.16 -1.95
CA VAL A 160 -0.46 -11.17 -1.20
C VAL A 160 0.45 -12.25 -0.64
N ASN A 161 1.40 -12.77 -1.43
CA ASN A 161 2.34 -13.78 -0.97
C ASN A 161 3.20 -13.28 0.19
N PHE A 162 3.64 -12.02 0.13
CA PHE A 162 4.42 -11.42 1.20
C PHE A 162 3.61 -11.29 2.49
N TYR A 163 2.39 -10.73 2.43
CA TYR A 163 1.57 -10.62 3.63
C TYR A 163 1.18 -11.99 4.19
N GLN A 164 0.90 -12.96 3.33
CA GLN A 164 0.63 -14.34 3.75
C GLN A 164 1.85 -15.00 4.40
N SER A 165 3.08 -14.71 3.95
CA SER A 165 4.29 -15.26 4.57
C SER A 165 4.56 -14.65 5.96
N ILE A 166 4.20 -13.39 6.17
CA ILE A 166 4.29 -12.75 7.50
C ILE A 166 3.27 -13.34 8.47
N ALA A 167 2.05 -13.63 7.98
CA ALA A 167 1.00 -14.23 8.80
C ALA A 167 1.27 -15.70 9.19
N GLY A 168 2.30 -16.33 8.61
CA GLY A 168 2.67 -17.72 8.85
C GLY A 168 1.54 -18.67 8.46
N ASP A 169 1.15 -19.54 9.40
CA ASP A 169 0.10 -20.55 9.18
C ASP A 169 -1.32 -19.95 9.15
N ASN A 170 -1.49 -18.70 9.59
CA ASN A 170 -2.78 -18.03 9.56
C ASN A 170 -3.11 -17.61 8.13
N ARG A 171 -4.08 -18.29 7.51
CA ARG A 171 -4.61 -17.88 6.21
C ARG A 171 -5.32 -16.53 6.35
N LEU A 172 -4.81 -15.51 5.67
CA LEU A 172 -5.41 -14.18 5.69
C LEU A 172 -6.72 -14.19 4.91
N ALA A 173 -7.79 -13.71 5.54
CA ALA A 173 -9.05 -13.45 4.85
C ALA A 173 -8.88 -12.29 3.86
N PHE A 174 -9.70 -12.25 2.82
CA PHE A 174 -9.76 -11.09 1.92
C PHE A 174 -10.99 -10.25 2.24
N ALA A 175 -10.85 -8.93 2.16
CA ALA A 175 -11.94 -7.98 2.27
C ALA A 175 -11.83 -6.96 1.14
N PHE A 176 -12.95 -6.44 0.64
CA PHE A 176 -12.98 -5.38 -0.37
C PHE A 176 -13.51 -4.08 0.23
N GLU A 177 -12.75 -3.01 0.07
CA GLU A 177 -13.15 -1.66 0.46
C GLU A 177 -13.61 -0.90 -0.78
N GLU A 178 -14.94 -0.85 -0.94
CA GLU A 178 -15.57 -0.30 -2.14
C GLU A 178 -15.94 1.19 -2.01
N ALA A 179 -15.92 1.72 -0.79
CA ALA A 179 -16.22 3.12 -0.54
C ALA A 179 -15.06 4.03 -0.97
N GLY A 180 -15.39 5.23 -1.47
CA GLY A 180 -14.42 6.27 -1.81
C GLY A 180 -14.93 7.18 -2.93
N GLU A 181 -14.01 7.87 -3.61
CA GLU A 181 -14.35 8.87 -4.64
C GLU A 181 -14.55 8.30 -6.05
N LEU A 182 -14.14 7.05 -6.30
CA LEU A 182 -14.31 6.42 -7.61
C LEU A 182 -15.77 6.02 -7.85
N ASP A 183 -16.19 6.13 -9.11
CA ASP A 183 -17.55 5.77 -9.50
C ASP A 183 -17.80 4.26 -9.40
N THR A 184 -19.06 3.89 -9.16
CA THR A 184 -19.46 2.48 -8.97
C THR A 184 -19.11 1.58 -10.14
N LYS A 185 -19.09 2.11 -11.38
CA LYS A 185 -18.74 1.32 -12.57
C LYS A 185 -17.24 1.02 -12.60
N THR A 186 -16.39 1.92 -12.14
CA THR A 186 -14.95 1.66 -11.96
C THR A 186 -14.72 0.62 -10.85
N VAL A 187 -15.37 0.77 -9.70
CA VAL A 187 -15.33 -0.19 -8.58
C VAL A 187 -15.75 -1.59 -9.04
N ASP A 188 -16.89 -1.70 -9.72
CA ASP A 188 -17.43 -2.97 -10.22
C ASP A 188 -16.49 -3.67 -11.20
N LYS A 189 -15.84 -2.91 -12.10
CA LYS A 189 -14.84 -3.45 -13.03
C LYS A 189 -13.64 -4.01 -12.29
N ASN A 190 -13.11 -3.27 -11.32
CA ASN A 190 -11.96 -3.72 -10.53
C ASN A 190 -12.32 -4.97 -9.72
N ARG A 191 -13.50 -5.00 -9.08
CA ARG A 191 -14.01 -6.17 -8.37
C ARG A 191 -14.09 -7.40 -9.28
N GLN A 192 -14.66 -7.26 -10.47
CA GLN A 192 -14.75 -8.36 -11.44
C GLN A 192 -13.38 -8.89 -11.85
N VAL A 193 -12.38 -8.01 -12.01
CA VAL A 193 -11.00 -8.42 -12.28
C VAL A 193 -10.42 -9.17 -11.09
N LEU A 194 -10.57 -8.68 -9.87
CA LEU A 194 -10.10 -9.39 -8.67
C LEU A 194 -10.70 -10.80 -8.56
N TYR A 195 -12.02 -10.95 -8.79
CA TYR A 195 -12.66 -12.27 -8.83
C TYR A 195 -12.06 -13.19 -9.89
N LYS A 196 -11.84 -12.69 -11.11
CA LYS A 196 -11.19 -13.47 -12.19
C LYS A 196 -9.76 -13.87 -11.86
N LEU A 197 -9.08 -13.09 -11.03
CA LEU A 197 -7.72 -13.37 -10.56
C LEU A 197 -7.69 -14.33 -9.36
N GLY A 198 -8.85 -14.68 -8.78
CA GLY A 198 -8.98 -15.61 -7.67
C GLY A 198 -8.99 -14.95 -6.28
N TYR A 199 -9.11 -13.63 -6.21
CA TYR A 199 -9.27 -12.91 -4.94
C TYR A 199 -10.76 -12.75 -4.66
N THR A 200 -11.28 -13.53 -3.71
CA THR A 200 -12.67 -13.47 -3.26
C THR A 200 -12.72 -13.11 -1.78
N PRO A 201 -13.54 -12.13 -1.37
CA PRO A 201 -13.66 -11.80 0.04
C PRO A 201 -14.19 -13.01 0.81
N SER A 202 -13.72 -13.16 2.04
CA SER A 202 -14.25 -14.17 2.96
C SER A 202 -15.51 -13.61 3.63
N GLU A 203 -16.56 -14.43 3.72
CA GLU A 203 -17.80 -14.10 4.46
C GLU A 203 -17.55 -13.94 5.97
#